data_AF-A0A3D2BI37-F1
#
_entry.id   AF-A0A3D2BI37-F1
#
_cell.length_a   1.000
_cell.length_b   1.000
_cell.length_c   1.000
_cell.angle_alpha   90.00
_cell.angle_beta   90.00
_cell.angle_gamma   90.00
#
_symmetry.space_group_name_H-M   'P 1'
#
loop_
_entity.id
_entity.type
_entity.pdbx_description
1 polymer ?
#
loop_
_entity_poly.entity_id
_entity_poly.type
_entity_poly.pdbx_seq_one_letter_code
_entity_poly.pdbx_strand_id
1 'polypeptide(L)'
;MIKEIEIHKYRKLENLKFNFEASVNVISGTNGTCKTSLLHIISNSVKAPRANSEEFEDPNCYKIIKNANVLMNPKIESLVRDAKYVDPSAGIKGNLFEIEYSDERKIKFRRHNSSKSSRYSIKPYYDGSAGANYLPSCPVIYLGLSRLFPTAEVIDDNLLKNDKFKLPDDYLNRLRLLYSNLINIEMKNIEIKKISEFKSGPEFTSSIDGIDSNTISSGEDNLFIILKALVSL
;
A
#
# COMPACT_ATOMS: atom_id res chain seq x y z
N MET A 1 -2.64 -9.28 13.20
CA MET A 1 -2.91 -7.90 12.74
C MET A 1 -2.36 -6.91 13.76
N ILE A 2 -2.09 -5.66 13.41
CA ILE A 2 -1.59 -4.65 14.38
C ILE A 2 -2.75 -4.24 15.28
N LYS A 3 -2.53 -4.21 16.59
CA LYS A 3 -3.49 -3.76 17.61
C LYS A 3 -3.12 -2.35 18.10
N GLU A 4 -1.84 -2.09 18.30
CA GLU A 4 -1.36 -0.83 18.85
C GLU A 4 0.00 -0.43 18.26
N ILE A 5 0.21 0.89 18.15
CA ILE A 5 1.50 1.50 17.85
C ILE A 5 1.79 2.54 18.93
N GLU A 6 2.84 2.32 19.72
CA GLU A 6 3.38 3.28 20.67
C GLU A 6 4.63 3.94 20.09
N ILE A 7 4.62 5.26 19.92
CA ILE A 7 5.73 6.03 19.35
C ILE A 7 6.37 6.87 20.44
N HIS A 8 7.62 6.55 20.77
CA HIS A 8 8.44 7.39 21.65
C HIS A 8 9.00 8.58 20.87
N LYS A 9 9.65 8.32 19.73
CA LYS A 9 10.14 9.37 18.84
C LYS A 9 10.36 8.86 17.42
N TYR A 10 9.66 9.47 16.47
CA TYR A 10 9.95 9.34 15.04
C TYR A 10 9.53 10.60 14.27
N ARG A 11 10.52 11.36 13.77
CA ARG A 11 10.32 12.65 13.11
C ARG A 11 9.52 13.61 14.03
N LYS A 12 8.33 14.02 13.62
CA LYS A 12 7.42 14.89 14.39
C LYS A 12 6.52 14.13 15.36
N LEU A 13 6.50 12.79 15.29
CA LEU A 13 5.71 11.95 16.17
C LEU A 13 6.50 11.70 17.45
N GLU A 14 5.95 12.05 18.60
CA GLU A 14 6.63 11.96 19.90
C GLU A 14 5.59 11.73 21.00
N ASN A 15 5.82 10.69 21.82
CA ASN A 15 4.93 10.28 22.91
C ASN A 15 3.45 10.13 22.47
N LEU A 16 3.24 9.42 21.36
CA LEU A 16 1.91 9.16 20.79
C LEU A 16 1.58 7.67 20.85
N LYS A 17 0.30 7.36 21.01
CA LYS A 17 -0.23 6.00 21.00
C LYS A 17 -1.43 5.92 20.07
N PHE A 18 -1.44 4.92 19.19
CA PHE A 18 -2.51 4.67 18.23
C PHE A 18 -3.06 3.26 18.43
N ASN A 19 -4.37 3.14 18.64
CA ASN A 19 -5.07 1.86 18.70
C ASN A 19 -5.75 1.60 17.35
N PHE A 20 -5.75 0.34 16.93
CA PHE A 20 -6.29 -0.09 15.65
C PHE A 20 -7.41 -1.11 15.86
N GLU A 21 -8.47 -0.95 15.08
CA GLU A 21 -9.58 -1.90 14.99
C GLU A 21 -9.32 -2.94 13.90
N ALA A 22 -9.96 -4.11 14.00
CA ALA A 22 -9.82 -5.18 13.02
C ALA A 22 -10.47 -4.86 11.65
N SER A 23 -11.31 -3.83 11.59
CA SER A 23 -12.04 -3.42 10.39
C SER A 23 -11.34 -2.27 9.66
N VAL A 24 -12.04 -1.18 9.38
CA VAL A 24 -11.54 -0.03 8.64
C VAL A 24 -11.03 1.03 9.60
N ASN A 25 -9.77 1.41 9.46
CA ASN A 25 -9.15 2.48 10.23
C ASN A 25 -8.93 3.71 9.34
N VAL A 26 -9.47 4.85 9.75
CA VAL A 26 -9.37 6.11 9.00
C VAL A 26 -8.32 7.02 9.63
N ILE A 27 -7.26 7.33 8.88
CA ILE A 27 -6.19 8.25 9.32
C ILE A 27 -6.32 9.56 8.52
N SER A 28 -6.80 10.61 9.17
CA SER A 28 -7.01 11.93 8.57
C SER A 28 -6.16 13.02 9.25
N GLY A 29 -6.08 14.19 8.62
CA GLY A 29 -5.33 15.34 9.15
C GLY A 29 -4.74 16.22 8.04
N THR A 30 -4.24 17.39 8.39
CA THR A 30 -3.68 18.37 7.44
C THR A 30 -2.37 17.90 6.82
N ASN A 31 -1.87 18.61 5.80
CA ASN A 31 -0.59 18.29 5.17
C ASN A 31 0.58 18.43 6.16
N GLY A 32 1.56 17.54 6.08
CA GLY A 32 2.76 17.61 6.92
C GLY A 32 2.61 17.06 8.36
N THR A 33 1.50 16.40 8.68
CA THR A 33 1.22 15.75 9.99
C THR A 33 1.69 14.30 10.10
N CYS A 34 2.67 13.88 9.28
CA CYS A 34 3.28 12.53 9.34
C CYS A 34 2.35 11.33 9.04
N LYS A 35 1.17 11.51 8.43
CA LYS A 35 0.30 10.39 7.99
C LYS A 35 1.03 9.33 7.17
N THR A 36 1.79 9.74 6.15
CA THR A 36 2.60 8.82 5.34
C THR A 36 3.69 8.13 6.16
N SER A 37 4.28 8.81 7.14
CA SER A 37 5.24 8.19 8.05
C SER A 37 4.59 7.08 8.89
N LEU A 38 3.38 7.31 9.40
CA LEU A 38 2.61 6.29 10.13
C LEU A 38 2.28 5.07 9.24
N LEU A 39 1.87 5.29 7.98
CA LEU A 39 1.64 4.20 7.02
C LEU A 39 2.90 3.37 6.74
N HIS A 40 4.07 4.01 6.65
CA HIS A 40 5.32 3.26 6.51
C HIS A 40 5.75 2.56 7.79
N ILE A 41 5.43 3.08 8.98
CA ILE A 41 5.61 2.36 10.25
C ILE A 41 4.79 1.06 10.23
N ILE A 42 3.51 1.15 9.86
CA ILE A 42 2.61 0.00 9.68
C ILE A 42 3.24 -1.03 8.73
N SER A 43 3.68 -0.60 7.55
CA SER A 43 4.32 -1.50 6.56
C SER A 43 5.68 -2.06 7.01
N ASN A 44 6.45 -1.31 7.81
CA ASN A 44 7.70 -1.80 8.40
C ASN A 44 7.47 -2.85 9.49
N SER A 45 6.32 -2.82 10.16
CA SER A 45 5.98 -3.76 11.23
C SER A 45 5.65 -5.18 10.74
N VAL A 46 5.60 -5.40 9.43
CA VAL A 46 5.33 -6.71 8.82
C VAL A 46 6.37 -7.05 7.76
N LYS A 47 6.52 -8.34 7.47
CA LYS A 47 7.31 -8.81 6.33
C LYS A 47 6.39 -9.19 5.17
N ALA A 48 6.91 -8.99 3.96
CA ALA A 48 6.28 -9.48 2.75
C ALA A 48 6.10 -11.01 2.84
N PRO A 49 4.94 -11.54 2.46
CA PRO A 49 4.74 -12.98 2.34
C PRO A 49 5.73 -13.61 1.36
N ARG A 50 6.02 -14.90 1.56
CA ARG A 50 6.78 -15.69 0.59
C ARG A 50 5.81 -16.15 -0.49
N ALA A 51 6.25 -16.16 -1.76
CA ALA A 51 5.38 -16.53 -2.87
C ALA A 51 4.71 -17.91 -2.71
N ASN A 52 5.42 -18.88 -2.12
CA ASN A 52 4.93 -20.24 -1.91
C ASN A 52 4.59 -20.50 -0.44
N SER A 53 4.07 -19.52 0.31
CA SER A 53 3.63 -19.79 1.69
C SER A 53 2.35 -20.60 1.71
N GLU A 54 2.25 -21.53 2.66
CA GLU A 54 1.04 -22.32 2.96
C GLU A 54 -0.15 -21.42 3.38
N GLU A 55 0.10 -20.14 3.68
CA GLU A 55 -0.92 -19.11 3.96
C GLU A 55 -1.78 -18.76 2.73
N PHE A 56 -1.38 -19.17 1.51
CA PHE A 56 -2.11 -18.91 0.27
C PHE A 56 -2.72 -20.18 -0.31
N GLU A 57 -4.00 -20.12 -0.67
CA GLU A 57 -4.68 -21.23 -1.37
C GLU A 57 -4.11 -21.45 -2.78
N ASP A 58 -3.83 -20.37 -3.51
CA ASP A 58 -3.12 -20.40 -4.80
C ASP A 58 -1.73 -19.76 -4.67
N PRO A 59 -0.62 -20.51 -4.86
CA PRO A 59 0.73 -19.96 -4.86
C PRO A 59 0.97 -18.81 -5.86
N ASN A 60 0.16 -18.73 -6.92
CA ASN A 60 0.26 -17.63 -7.89
C ASN A 60 -0.43 -16.35 -7.42
N CYS A 61 -1.30 -16.39 -6.40
CA CYS A 61 -2.06 -15.22 -5.97
C CYS A 61 -1.13 -14.07 -5.56
N TYR A 62 -0.08 -14.36 -4.77
CA TYR A 62 0.87 -13.34 -4.35
C TYR A 62 1.64 -12.72 -5.51
N LYS A 63 1.96 -13.51 -6.54
CA LYS A 63 2.59 -13.01 -7.76
C LYS A 63 1.63 -12.11 -8.55
N ILE A 64 0.35 -12.47 -8.62
CA ILE A 64 -0.70 -11.66 -9.27
C ILE A 64 -0.88 -10.34 -8.51
N ILE A 65 -1.07 -10.38 -7.18
CA ILE A 65 -1.18 -9.18 -6.32
C ILE A 65 0.03 -8.28 -6.53
N LYS A 66 1.24 -8.83 -6.51
CA LYS A 66 2.47 -8.07 -6.69
C LYS A 66 2.57 -7.41 -8.05
N ASN A 67 2.15 -8.09 -9.11
CA ASN A 67 2.21 -7.52 -10.46
C ASN A 67 1.05 -6.54 -10.73
N ALA A 68 -0.09 -6.72 -10.08
CA ALA A 68 -1.27 -5.87 -10.21
C ALA A 68 -1.14 -4.53 -9.49
N ASN A 69 -0.23 -4.44 -8.51
CA ASN A 69 -0.06 -3.28 -7.63
C ASN A 69 1.30 -2.62 -7.80
N VAL A 70 1.31 -1.29 -7.78
CA VAL A 70 2.51 -0.49 -8.03
C VAL A 70 3.52 -0.58 -6.89
N LEU A 71 3.04 -0.59 -5.65
CA LEU A 71 3.90 -0.57 -4.46
C LEU A 71 3.39 -1.53 -3.39
N MET A 72 4.22 -2.51 -3.05
CA MET A 72 3.96 -3.49 -2.00
C MET A 72 5.00 -3.46 -0.89
N ASN A 73 4.53 -3.67 0.34
CA ASN A 73 5.30 -3.68 1.58
C ASN A 73 6.39 -2.58 1.62
N PRO A 74 6.04 -1.31 1.32
CA PRO A 74 7.01 -0.23 1.27
C PRO A 74 7.72 -0.08 2.61
N LYS A 75 9.02 0.17 2.57
CA LYS A 75 9.81 0.30 3.79
C LYS A 75 10.05 1.76 4.16
N ILE A 76 10.19 2.06 5.45
CA ILE A 76 10.26 3.45 5.93
C ILE A 76 11.48 4.20 5.39
N GLU A 77 12.52 3.49 5.01
CA GLU A 77 13.73 4.04 4.39
C GLU A 77 13.44 4.66 3.02
N SER A 78 12.40 4.18 2.32
CA SER A 78 12.00 4.77 1.04
C SER A 78 11.38 6.17 1.19
N LEU A 79 11.04 6.59 2.41
CA LEU A 79 10.64 7.97 2.70
C LEU A 79 11.81 8.95 2.75
N VAL A 80 13.05 8.45 2.77
CA VAL A 80 14.25 9.29 2.74
C VAL A 80 14.59 9.54 1.27
N ARG A 81 14.01 10.60 0.69
CA ARG A 81 14.45 11.14 -0.60
C ARG A 81 15.85 11.75 -0.41
N ASP A 82 16.69 11.70 -1.45
CA ASP A 82 18.15 11.99 -1.48
C ASP A 82 18.60 13.39 -0.99
N ALA A 83 18.25 13.75 0.24
CA ALA A 83 18.76 14.91 0.94
C ALA A 83 19.69 14.45 2.07
N LYS A 84 20.60 15.36 2.46
CA LYS A 84 21.49 15.28 3.62
C LYS A 84 20.86 14.46 4.75
N TYR A 85 21.60 13.47 5.28
CA TYR A 85 21.14 12.62 6.37
C TYR A 85 20.53 13.47 7.51
N VAL A 86 19.28 13.21 7.84
CA VAL A 86 18.58 13.78 9.01
C VAL A 86 18.24 12.64 9.94
N ASP A 87 18.68 12.74 11.20
CA ASP A 87 18.35 11.75 12.22
C ASP A 87 16.85 11.82 12.54
N PRO A 88 16.06 10.77 12.24
CA PRO A 88 14.63 10.76 12.55
C PRO A 88 14.33 10.72 14.05
N SER A 89 15.31 10.41 14.90
CA SER A 89 15.10 10.30 16.35
C SER A 89 15.51 11.55 17.13
N ALA A 90 15.95 12.61 16.44
CA ALA A 90 16.46 13.84 17.08
C ALA A 90 17.51 13.57 18.17
N GLY A 91 18.34 12.54 18.00
CA GLY A 91 19.39 12.16 18.95
C GLY A 91 18.99 11.10 19.99
N ILE A 92 17.71 10.70 20.08
CA ILE A 92 17.28 9.60 20.94
C ILE A 92 17.88 8.29 20.41
N LYS A 93 18.59 7.57 21.30
CA LYS A 93 19.15 6.25 21.03
C LYS A 93 18.20 5.18 21.55
N GLY A 94 18.03 4.10 20.80
CA GLY A 94 17.27 2.93 21.25
C GLY A 94 15.91 2.79 20.57
N ASN A 95 14.89 2.49 21.39
CA ASN A 95 13.53 2.21 20.93
C ASN A 95 12.86 3.48 20.42
N LEU A 96 12.53 3.51 19.13
CA LEU A 96 11.82 4.63 18.51
C LEU A 96 10.31 4.47 18.63
N PHE A 97 9.84 3.24 18.47
CA PHE A 97 8.44 2.85 18.56
C PHE A 97 8.30 1.34 18.77
N GLU A 98 7.17 0.94 19.34
CA GLU A 98 6.79 -0.44 19.60
C GLU A 98 5.43 -0.75 18.99
N ILE A 99 5.27 -2.00 18.52
CA ILE A 99 4.05 -2.49 17.89
C ILE A 99 3.52 -3.65 18.71
N GLU A 100 2.28 -3.55 19.18
CA GLU A 100 1.53 -4.68 19.73
C GLU A 100 0.65 -5.28 18.65
N TYR A 101 0.72 -6.59 18.49
CA TYR A 101 -0.11 -7.33 17.55
C TYR A 101 -1.32 -7.95 18.27
N SER A 102 -2.31 -8.38 17.48
CA SER A 102 -3.52 -9.03 17.97
C SER A 102 -3.28 -10.36 18.70
N ASP A 103 -2.11 -10.97 18.52
CA ASP A 103 -1.66 -12.17 19.24
C ASP A 103 -0.78 -11.82 20.46
N GLU A 104 -0.90 -10.59 20.97
CA GLU A 104 -0.23 -10.04 22.15
C GLU A 104 1.30 -9.92 22.03
N ARG A 105 1.90 -10.34 20.91
CA ARG A 105 3.32 -10.10 20.65
C ARG A 105 3.61 -8.61 20.61
N LYS A 106 4.73 -8.21 21.19
CA LYS A 106 5.23 -6.83 21.14
C LYS A 106 6.62 -6.78 20.52
N ILE A 107 6.79 -5.92 19.52
CA ILE A 107 8.07 -5.77 18.83
C ILE A 107 8.50 -4.31 18.87
N LYS A 108 9.69 -4.09 19.44
CA LYS A 108 10.36 -2.78 19.51
C LYS A 108 11.20 -2.54 18.27
N PHE A 109 11.26 -1.29 17.81
CA PHE A 109 11.99 -0.90 16.61
C PHE A 109 13.03 0.17 16.90
N ARG A 110 14.21 0.02 16.30
CA ARG A 110 15.33 0.95 16.45
C ARG A 110 15.86 1.41 15.12
N ARG A 111 16.51 2.57 15.15
CA ARG A 111 17.38 3.01 14.07
C ARG A 111 18.61 2.10 13.97
N HIS A 112 18.94 1.73 12.74
CA HIS A 112 20.17 1.04 12.37
C HIS A 112 20.80 1.75 11.18
N ASN A 113 21.94 2.40 11.42
CA ASN A 113 22.71 3.03 10.36
C ASN A 113 23.62 2.00 9.72
N SER A 114 23.64 1.98 8.39
CA SER A 114 24.67 1.25 7.65
C SER A 114 25.98 2.02 7.73
N SER A 115 27.10 1.32 7.90
CA SER A 115 28.43 1.94 7.80
C SER A 115 28.78 2.37 6.36
N LYS A 116 28.07 1.84 5.35
CA LYS A 116 28.35 2.04 3.92
C LYS A 116 27.41 3.03 3.22
N SER A 117 26.34 3.47 3.88
CA SER A 117 25.32 4.32 3.27
C SER A 117 25.00 5.49 4.19
N SER A 118 24.77 6.67 3.61
CA SER A 118 24.20 7.83 4.30
C SER A 118 22.72 7.65 4.67
N ARG A 119 22.16 6.44 4.53
CA ARG A 119 20.77 6.10 4.86
C ARG A 119 20.70 5.27 6.14
N TYR A 120 19.65 5.51 6.92
CA TYR A 120 19.29 4.66 8.04
C TYR A 120 18.25 3.63 7.62
N SER A 121 18.19 2.53 8.36
CA SER A 121 17.08 1.58 8.37
C SER A 121 16.42 1.53 9.73
N ILE A 122 15.16 1.14 9.78
CA ILE A 122 14.46 0.84 11.02
C ILE A 122 14.29 -0.67 11.11
N LYS A 123 14.89 -1.26 12.14
CA LYS A 123 14.91 -2.72 12.35
C LYS A 123 14.31 -3.06 13.70
N PRO A 124 13.62 -4.20 13.82
CA PRO A 124 13.20 -4.69 15.12
C PRO A 124 14.43 -5.05 15.98
N TYR A 125 14.24 -5.08 17.29
CA TYR A 125 15.19 -5.75 18.18
C TYR A 125 15.08 -7.26 17.95
N TYR A 126 16.22 -7.93 17.85
CA TYR A 126 16.30 -9.39 17.80
C TYR A 126 17.01 -9.82 19.09
N ASP A 127 16.27 -10.35 20.06
CA ASP A 127 16.83 -10.81 21.33
C ASP A 127 17.42 -12.24 21.27
N GLY A 128 17.39 -12.89 20.11
CA GLY A 128 17.96 -14.22 19.90
C GLY A 128 17.18 -15.36 20.57
N SER A 129 16.07 -15.08 21.26
CA SER A 129 15.20 -16.12 21.80
C SER A 129 14.34 -16.73 20.68
N ALA A 130 14.22 -18.06 20.70
CA ALA A 130 13.50 -18.81 19.67
C ALA A 130 12.02 -18.41 19.65
N GLY A 131 11.58 -17.75 18.59
CA GLY A 131 10.18 -17.38 18.33
C GLY A 131 9.78 -15.93 18.64
N ALA A 132 10.58 -15.15 19.38
CA ALA A 132 10.09 -13.89 19.94
C ALA A 132 10.18 -12.65 19.03
N ASN A 133 10.87 -12.68 17.88
CA ASN A 133 11.17 -11.44 17.12
C ASN A 133 11.02 -11.52 15.60
N TYR A 134 10.25 -12.48 15.09
CA TYR A 134 9.94 -12.50 13.66
C TYR A 134 8.73 -11.62 13.37
N LEU A 135 8.91 -10.68 12.44
CA LEU A 135 7.80 -9.88 11.91
C LEU A 135 6.73 -10.82 11.34
N PRO A 136 5.44 -10.58 11.63
CA PRO A 136 4.35 -11.32 11.03
C PRO A 136 4.36 -11.14 9.50
N SER A 137 3.98 -12.22 8.80
CA SER A 137 3.75 -12.23 7.36
C SER A 137 2.46 -11.49 7.05
N CYS A 138 2.50 -10.46 6.21
CA CYS A 138 1.29 -9.75 5.78
C CYS A 138 1.56 -8.94 4.50
N PRO A 139 0.77 -9.14 3.42
CA PRO A 139 0.86 -8.28 2.25
C PRO A 139 0.34 -6.88 2.58
N VAL A 140 1.14 -5.86 2.31
CA VAL A 140 0.73 -4.46 2.48
C VAL A 140 0.73 -3.78 1.13
N ILE A 141 -0.42 -3.35 0.66
CA ILE A 141 -0.57 -2.70 -0.64
C ILE A 141 -0.69 -1.20 -0.42
N TYR A 142 0.20 -0.42 -1.04
CA TYR A 142 0.06 1.02 -1.11
C TYR A 142 -0.61 1.37 -2.43
N LEU A 143 -1.91 1.67 -2.37
CA LEU A 143 -2.73 1.92 -3.56
C LEU A 143 -2.37 3.21 -4.29
N GLY A 144 -1.66 4.13 -3.62
CA GLY A 144 -1.16 5.35 -4.25
C GLY A 144 -2.24 6.13 -5.00
N LEU A 145 -3.45 6.20 -4.42
CA LEU A 145 -4.57 6.98 -4.95
C LEU A 145 -4.08 8.42 -5.13
N SER A 146 -3.63 8.72 -6.34
CA SER A 146 -3.06 10.02 -6.68
C SER A 146 -4.13 11.07 -6.43
N ARG A 147 -3.71 12.33 -6.21
CA ARG A 147 -4.65 13.46 -6.26
C ARG A 147 -5.48 13.31 -7.54
N LEU A 148 -6.76 13.67 -7.47
CA LEU A 148 -7.70 13.61 -8.58
C LEU A 148 -7.09 14.44 -9.73
N PHE A 149 -6.37 13.78 -10.64
CA PHE A 149 -5.98 14.34 -11.91
C PHE A 149 -7.01 13.77 -12.89
N PRO A 150 -7.88 14.61 -13.47
CA PRO A 150 -8.71 14.20 -14.58
C PRO A 150 -7.83 13.52 -15.63
N THR A 151 -8.29 12.39 -16.17
CA THR A 151 -7.56 11.68 -17.22
C THR A 151 -7.27 12.59 -18.43
N ALA A 152 -8.11 13.60 -18.66
CA ALA A 152 -7.92 14.66 -19.66
C ALA A 152 -6.71 15.58 -19.42
N GLU A 153 -6.14 15.64 -18.21
CA GLU A 153 -4.95 16.43 -17.89
C GLU A 153 -3.63 15.67 -18.10
N VAL A 154 -3.70 14.38 -18.45
CA VAL A 154 -2.52 13.56 -18.77
C VAL A 154 -2.14 13.83 -20.23
N ILE A 155 -1.30 14.85 -20.46
CA ILE A 155 -0.91 15.36 -21.79
C ILE A 155 0.10 14.45 -22.52
N ASP A 156 0.60 13.38 -21.89
CA ASP A 156 1.76 12.66 -22.42
C ASP A 156 1.39 11.39 -23.22
N ASP A 157 1.31 11.54 -24.54
CA ASP A 157 1.09 10.46 -25.52
C ASP A 157 2.15 9.33 -25.41
N ASN A 158 3.32 9.61 -24.83
CA ASN A 158 4.40 8.62 -24.68
C ASN A 158 4.25 7.69 -23.46
N LEU A 159 3.32 7.98 -22.53
CA LEU A 159 3.04 7.13 -21.36
C LEU A 159 2.01 6.03 -21.64
N LEU A 160 1.31 6.09 -22.78
CA LEU A 160 0.39 5.05 -23.27
C LEU A 160 1.14 3.84 -23.86
N LYS A 161 2.19 3.36 -23.17
CA LYS A 161 2.73 2.05 -23.49
C LYS A 161 1.67 1.01 -23.16
N ASN A 162 1.18 0.34 -24.20
CA ASN A 162 0.18 -0.76 -24.19
C ASN A 162 0.72 -2.03 -23.51
N ASP A 163 1.31 -1.92 -22.33
CA ASP A 163 1.63 -3.06 -21.50
C ASP A 163 0.33 -3.50 -20.81
N LYS A 164 -0.47 -4.29 -21.54
CA LYS A 164 -1.70 -4.89 -21.01
C LYS A 164 -1.34 -5.85 -19.89
N PHE A 165 -1.50 -5.41 -18.65
CA PHE A 165 -1.49 -6.32 -17.51
C PHE A 165 -2.82 -7.07 -17.47
N LYS A 166 -2.81 -8.38 -17.74
CA LYS A 166 -4.02 -9.21 -17.77
C LYS A 166 -4.19 -9.95 -16.44
N LEU A 167 -5.26 -9.64 -15.72
CA LEU A 167 -5.73 -10.48 -14.62
C LEU A 167 -6.33 -11.79 -15.15
N PRO A 168 -6.37 -12.87 -14.36
CA PRO A 168 -7.16 -14.04 -14.68
C PRO A 168 -8.61 -13.67 -15.04
N ASP A 169 -9.20 -14.37 -16.00
CA ASP A 169 -10.53 -14.00 -16.53
C ASP A 169 -11.63 -14.04 -15.45
N ASP A 170 -11.53 -14.94 -14.46
CA ASP A 170 -12.43 -14.97 -13.30
C ASP A 170 -12.35 -13.68 -12.46
N TYR A 171 -11.14 -13.20 -12.20
CA TYR A 171 -10.91 -11.97 -11.43
C TYR A 171 -11.43 -10.76 -12.19
N LEU A 172 -11.20 -10.72 -13.50
CA LEU A 172 -11.69 -9.67 -14.37
C LEU A 172 -13.23 -9.65 -14.40
N ASN A 173 -13.87 -10.82 -14.47
CA ASN A 173 -15.33 -10.95 -14.43
C ASN A 173 -15.90 -10.50 -13.08
N ARG A 174 -15.28 -10.92 -11.97
CA ARG A 174 -15.69 -10.49 -10.62
C ARG A 174 -15.53 -8.97 -10.44
N LEU A 175 -14.42 -8.42 -10.91
CA LEU A 175 -14.15 -6.98 -10.91
C LEU A 175 -15.20 -6.22 -11.72
N ARG A 176 -15.54 -6.71 -12.93
CA ARG A 176 -16.60 -6.14 -13.78
C ARG A 176 -17.93 -6.06 -13.03
N LEU A 177 -18.38 -7.18 -12.46
CA LEU A 177 -19.66 -7.26 -11.77
C LEU A 177 -19.71 -6.33 -10.56
N LEU A 178 -18.69 -6.34 -9.71
CA LEU A 178 -18.63 -5.49 -8.52
C LEU A 178 -18.58 -4.00 -8.89
N TYR A 179 -17.73 -3.64 -9.84
CA TYR A 179 -17.57 -2.25 -10.24
C TYR A 179 -18.81 -1.70 -10.96
N SER A 180 -19.41 -2.47 -11.88
CA SER A 180 -20.68 -2.13 -12.52
C SER A 180 -21.80 -1.91 -11.50
N ASN A 181 -21.90 -2.78 -10.49
CA ASN A 181 -22.91 -2.64 -9.43
C ASN A 181 -22.69 -1.38 -8.58
N LEU A 182 -21.43 -1.02 -8.30
CA LEU A 182 -21.11 0.11 -7.45
C LEU A 182 -21.33 1.47 -8.12
N ILE A 183 -21.05 1.58 -9.43
CA ILE A 183 -21.25 2.84 -10.16
C ILE A 183 -22.58 2.87 -10.93
N ASN A 184 -23.35 1.79 -10.87
CA ASN A 184 -24.63 1.62 -11.56
C ASN A 184 -24.55 1.82 -13.08
N ILE A 185 -23.49 1.29 -13.70
CA ILE A 185 -23.26 1.32 -15.16
C ILE A 185 -22.98 -0.10 -15.64
N GLU A 186 -23.78 -0.58 -16.58
CA GLU A 186 -23.56 -1.87 -17.21
C GLU A 186 -22.38 -1.79 -18.19
N MET A 187 -21.28 -2.47 -17.85
CA MET A 187 -20.04 -2.43 -18.64
C MET A 187 -19.88 -3.65 -19.53
N LYS A 188 -19.38 -3.39 -20.73
CA LYS A 188 -18.96 -4.38 -21.73
C LYS A 188 -17.47 -4.21 -22.02
N ASN A 189 -16.81 -5.33 -22.32
CA ASN A 189 -15.41 -5.38 -22.74
C ASN A 189 -14.44 -4.66 -21.77
N ILE A 190 -14.56 -4.92 -20.47
CA ILE A 190 -13.68 -4.29 -19.48
C ILE A 190 -12.23 -4.79 -19.64
N GLU A 191 -11.30 -3.87 -19.76
CA GLU A 191 -9.86 -4.12 -19.75
C GLU A 191 -9.18 -3.22 -18.71
N ILE A 192 -7.97 -3.61 -18.28
CA ILE A 192 -7.14 -2.79 -17.39
C ILE A 192 -6.08 -2.10 -18.22
N LYS A 193 -6.17 -0.77 -18.29
CA LYS A 193 -5.20 0.06 -19.01
C LYS A 193 -4.28 0.74 -18.02
N LYS A 194 -2.98 0.77 -18.34
CA LYS A 194 -2.01 1.58 -17.61
C LYS A 194 -2.19 3.04 -18.05
N ILE A 195 -2.53 3.91 -17.10
CA ILE A 195 -2.74 5.35 -17.34
C ILE A 195 -1.43 6.11 -17.13
N SER A 196 -0.64 5.70 -16.13
CA SER A 196 0.67 6.26 -15.85
C SER A 196 1.58 5.23 -15.18
N GLU A 197 2.82 5.60 -14.87
CA GLU A 197 3.74 4.73 -14.12
C GLU A 197 3.14 4.24 -12.79
N PHE A 198 2.27 5.04 -12.16
CA PHE A 198 1.71 4.78 -10.84
C PHE A 198 0.19 4.55 -10.84
N LYS A 199 -0.49 4.60 -12.00
CA LYS A 199 -1.96 4.47 -12.09
C LYS A 199 -2.38 3.55 -13.23
N SER A 200 -3.36 2.69 -12.95
CA SER A 200 -4.09 1.89 -13.94
C SER A 200 -5.59 2.09 -13.73
N GLY A 201 -6.38 2.12 -14.80
CA GLY A 201 -7.83 2.27 -14.71
C GLY A 201 -8.58 1.32 -15.66
N PRO A 202 -9.92 1.34 -15.58
CA PRO A 202 -10.76 0.52 -16.43
C PRO A 202 -10.92 1.17 -17.81
N GLU A 203 -10.79 0.37 -18.87
CA GLU A 203 -11.20 0.72 -20.23
C GLU A 203 -12.45 -0.12 -20.54
N PHE A 204 -13.57 0.52 -20.87
CA PHE A 204 -14.84 -0.18 -21.11
C PHE A 204 -15.77 0.63 -22.00
N THR A 205 -16.75 -0.06 -22.59
CA THR A 205 -17.92 0.57 -23.20
C THR A 205 -19.17 0.27 -22.37
N SER A 206 -20.16 1.15 -22.40
CA SER A 206 -21.43 0.92 -21.70
C SER A 206 -22.60 0.71 -22.68
N SER A 207 -23.75 0.29 -22.14
CA SER A 207 -25.01 0.25 -22.89
C SER A 207 -25.70 1.61 -23.02
N ILE A 208 -25.17 2.65 -22.37
CA ILE A 208 -25.74 4.00 -22.37
C ILE A 208 -24.94 4.87 -23.34
N ASP A 209 -25.65 5.53 -24.27
CA ASP A 209 -25.01 6.40 -25.26
C ASP A 209 -24.28 7.57 -24.59
N GLY A 210 -23.07 7.86 -25.05
CA GLY A 210 -22.21 8.88 -24.48
C GLY A 210 -21.58 8.55 -23.12
N ILE A 211 -21.74 7.34 -22.57
CA ILE A 211 -21.11 6.92 -21.31
C ILE A 211 -20.10 5.79 -21.58
N ASP A 212 -18.83 6.04 -21.25
CA ASP A 212 -17.71 5.10 -21.39
C ASP A 212 -16.63 5.34 -20.31
N SER A 213 -15.49 4.66 -20.40
CA SER A 213 -14.36 4.85 -19.49
C SER A 213 -13.78 6.27 -19.45
N ASN A 214 -14.06 7.13 -20.43
CA ASN A 214 -13.62 8.53 -20.42
C ASN A 214 -14.59 9.44 -19.65
N THR A 215 -15.80 8.94 -19.35
CA THR A 215 -16.84 9.69 -18.63
C THR A 215 -16.89 9.44 -17.13
N ILE A 216 -16.00 8.57 -16.61
CA ILE A 216 -15.93 8.28 -15.17
C ILE A 216 -15.15 9.37 -14.43
N SER A 217 -15.59 9.65 -13.21
CA SER A 217 -14.93 10.54 -12.28
C SER A 217 -13.66 9.91 -11.71
N SER A 218 -12.76 10.77 -11.22
CA SER A 218 -11.57 10.30 -10.50
C SER A 218 -11.89 9.54 -9.20
N GLY A 219 -13.11 9.68 -8.64
CA GLY A 219 -13.59 8.89 -7.50
C GLY A 219 -13.91 7.45 -7.89
N GLU A 220 -14.57 7.27 -9.04
CA GLU A 220 -14.89 5.95 -9.61
C GLU A 220 -13.61 5.21 -10.05
N ASP A 221 -12.63 5.94 -10.60
CA ASP A 221 -11.27 5.41 -10.81
C ASP A 221 -10.64 4.87 -9.53
N ASN A 222 -10.70 5.65 -8.44
CA ASN A 222 -10.13 5.22 -7.16
C ASN A 222 -10.85 3.97 -6.63
N LEU A 223 -12.17 3.89 -6.82
CA LEU A 223 -12.95 2.71 -6.48
C LEU A 223 -12.50 1.50 -7.28
N PHE A 224 -12.28 1.64 -8.59
CA PHE A 224 -11.73 0.57 -9.42
C PHE A 224 -10.37 0.08 -8.93
N ILE A 225 -9.47 1.00 -8.56
CA ILE A 225 -8.14 0.65 -8.02
C ILE A 225 -8.25 -0.15 -6.72
N ILE A 226 -9.15 0.25 -5.81
CA ILE A 226 -9.40 -0.45 -4.55
C ILE A 226 -9.96 -1.85 -4.84
N LEU A 227 -11.00 -1.96 -5.67
CA LEU A 227 -11.62 -3.25 -6.02
C LEU A 227 -10.64 -4.19 -6.70
N LYS A 228 -9.83 -3.69 -7.64
CA LYS A 228 -8.80 -4.47 -8.32
C LYS A 228 -7.82 -5.08 -7.32
N ALA A 229 -7.39 -4.30 -6.33
CA ALA A 229 -6.51 -4.80 -5.29
C ALA A 229 -7.20 -5.88 -4.44
N LEU A 230 -8.45 -5.65 -4.01
CA LEU A 230 -9.21 -6.59 -3.19
C LEU A 230 -9.56 -7.90 -3.91
N VAL A 231 -9.91 -7.85 -5.19
CA VAL A 231 -10.21 -9.06 -6.00
C VAL A 231 -8.95 -9.86 -6.30
N SER A 232 -7.78 -9.21 -6.29
CA SER A 232 -6.51 -9.91 -6.50
C SER A 232 -5.99 -10.61 -5.24
N LEU A 233 -6.47 -10.24 -4.04
CA LEU A 233 -6.09 -10.84 -2.75
C LEU A 233 -6.64 -12.26 -2.62
#